data_AF-A0A7V4MSI1-F1
#
_entry.id   AF-A0A7V4MSI1-F1
#
_cell.length_a   1.000
_cell.length_b   1.000
_cell.length_c   1.000
_cell.angle_alpha   90.00
_cell.angle_beta   90.00
_cell.angle_gamma   90.00
#
_symmetry.space_group_name_H-M   'P 1'
#
loop_
_entity.id
_entity.type
_entity.pdbx_description
1 polymer ?
#
loop_
_entity_poly.entity_id
_entity_poly.type
_entity_poly.pdbx_seq_one_letter_code
_entity_poly.pdbx_strand_id
1 'polypeptide(L)'
;MKNYFLFLMGIAALIISASSVGDEIRILQNHIDVEPYYGISFKYMNCEDTYISSTAPDANFGYSPELVLEQGKTKALIKFTQLNRALGVNQKITKATLVFVPVTGSALSSSSTLRVSGMFVNWGEGSGEGNPNYWGASWNERFSGGNEKERAWGTAGMKPGVDFGNPVAEIVPMKSMKPLGEALLNKQSNLDDNQKAQPALIIESEQLKNAVQAFYDRHYTNFGWVIELIAQEGSAEVLKLHSSQSKQLAFRPMLIIESRTTIPPTNSMDLNVTFIERLPEYLRYSPNDPETGNELYEYKSYHGKDDMAGILKKPLYMDEKKWPDEGEEVKFIAHVKNSGMDTQTGTFNYTWYINDEKMGSGAFEGKEK
;
A
#
# COMPACT_ATOMS: atom_id res chain seq x y z
N MET A 1 33.72 -56.92 -43.42
CA MET A 1 32.47 -56.63 -42.68
C MET A 1 32.83 -55.86 -41.42
N LYS A 2 32.54 -54.56 -41.37
CA LYS A 2 32.75 -53.71 -40.19
C LYS A 2 31.40 -53.55 -39.49
N ASN A 3 31.28 -54.10 -38.28
CA ASN A 3 30.09 -53.96 -37.44
C ASN A 3 30.15 -52.58 -36.76
N TYR A 4 29.18 -51.72 -37.04
CA TYR A 4 28.95 -50.50 -36.27
C TYR A 4 27.99 -50.82 -35.12
N PHE A 5 28.49 -50.72 -33.90
CA PHE A 5 27.69 -50.72 -32.68
C PHE A 5 27.00 -49.35 -32.55
N LEU A 6 25.68 -49.33 -32.69
CA LEU A 6 24.86 -48.14 -32.46
C LEU A 6 24.69 -47.97 -30.94
N PHE A 7 25.33 -46.97 -30.35
CA PHE A 7 25.15 -46.60 -28.95
C PHE A 7 23.90 -45.71 -28.85
N LEU A 8 22.77 -46.30 -28.44
CA LEU A 8 21.54 -45.56 -28.14
C LEU A 8 21.74 -44.85 -26.80
N MET A 9 22.10 -43.56 -26.87
CA MET A 9 22.16 -42.67 -25.71
C MET A 9 20.71 -42.31 -25.33
N GLY A 10 20.16 -43.01 -24.35
CA GLY A 10 18.84 -42.70 -23.79
C GLY A 10 18.87 -41.34 -23.08
N ILE A 11 18.23 -40.34 -23.66
CA ILE A 11 17.93 -39.07 -22.98
C ILE A 11 16.86 -39.38 -21.93
N ALA A 12 17.28 -39.51 -20.67
CA ALA A 12 16.37 -39.48 -19.55
C ALA A 12 15.85 -38.04 -19.40
N ALA A 13 14.66 -37.77 -19.95
CA ALA A 13 13.94 -36.54 -19.67
C ALA A 13 13.48 -36.57 -18.21
N LEU A 14 14.19 -35.82 -17.35
CA LEU A 14 13.75 -35.53 -15.99
C LEU A 14 12.54 -34.59 -16.10
N ILE A 15 11.33 -35.15 -16.11
CA ILE A 15 10.10 -34.38 -15.94
C ILE A 15 10.04 -33.99 -14.47
N ILE A 16 10.56 -32.79 -14.16
CA ILE A 16 10.27 -32.14 -12.88
C ILE A 16 8.82 -31.70 -12.96
N SER A 17 7.92 -32.52 -12.44
CA SER A 17 6.54 -32.12 -12.19
C SER A 17 6.57 -30.98 -11.18
N ALA A 18 6.44 -29.74 -11.64
CA ALA A 18 6.18 -28.62 -10.75
C ALA A 18 4.83 -28.89 -10.08
N SER A 19 4.85 -29.27 -8.80
CA SER A 19 3.66 -29.30 -7.97
C SER A 19 3.01 -27.93 -8.10
N SER A 20 1.78 -27.86 -8.61
CA SER A 20 1.03 -26.62 -8.57
C SER A 20 0.88 -26.25 -7.10
N VAL A 21 1.65 -25.26 -6.62
CA VAL A 21 1.46 -24.69 -5.30
C VAL A 21 0.06 -24.08 -5.34
N GLY A 22 -0.88 -24.69 -4.62
CA GLY A 22 -2.24 -24.20 -4.52
C GLY A 22 -2.26 -22.80 -3.91
N ASP A 23 -3.38 -22.10 -4.09
CA ASP A 23 -3.56 -20.78 -3.48
C ASP A 23 -3.38 -20.87 -1.96
N GLU A 24 -2.51 -20.01 -1.45
CA GLU A 24 -2.27 -19.82 -0.04
C GLU A 24 -3.27 -18.79 0.51
N ILE A 25 -3.85 -19.09 1.67
CA ILE A 25 -4.79 -18.19 2.34
C ILE A 25 -4.08 -17.56 3.54
N ARG A 26 -4.18 -16.23 3.67
CA ARG A 26 -3.69 -15.46 4.81
C ARG A 26 -4.81 -14.61 5.39
N ILE A 27 -4.96 -14.64 6.71
CA ILE A 27 -5.91 -13.80 7.45
C ILE A 27 -5.10 -12.73 8.17
N LEU A 28 -5.33 -11.47 7.82
CA LEU A 28 -4.70 -10.32 8.46
C LEU A 28 -5.69 -9.69 9.44
N GLN A 29 -5.41 -9.81 10.73
CA GLN A 29 -6.19 -9.25 11.84
C GLN A 29 -5.23 -8.91 12.97
N ASN A 30 -5.44 -7.79 13.68
CA ASN A 30 -4.58 -7.45 14.81
C ASN A 30 -4.60 -8.57 15.88
N HIS A 31 -3.41 -8.93 16.38
CA HIS A 31 -3.09 -10.03 17.30
C HIS A 31 -3.22 -11.46 16.76
N ILE A 32 -3.56 -11.67 15.49
CA ILE A 32 -3.40 -13.00 14.86
C ILE A 32 -1.92 -13.24 14.55
N ASP A 33 -1.47 -14.46 14.85
CA ASP A 33 -0.17 -14.94 14.42
C ASP A 33 -0.20 -15.23 12.91
N VAL A 34 0.70 -14.60 12.17
CA VAL A 34 0.87 -14.76 10.73
C VAL A 34 2.23 -15.36 10.48
N GLU A 35 2.27 -16.46 9.74
CA GLU A 35 3.50 -17.09 9.28
C GLU A 35 3.85 -16.60 7.86
N PRO A 36 4.94 -15.81 7.72
CA PRO A 36 5.41 -15.33 6.43
C PRO A 36 6.23 -16.40 5.70
N TYR A 37 6.58 -16.10 4.45
CA TYR A 37 7.40 -16.91 3.53
C TYR A 37 8.81 -17.32 4.03
N TYR A 38 9.20 -16.96 5.26
CA TYR A 38 10.49 -17.36 5.88
C TYR A 38 10.34 -18.17 7.18
N GLY A 39 9.13 -18.66 7.50
CA GLY A 39 8.92 -19.60 8.61
C GLY A 39 9.03 -19.00 10.02
N ILE A 40 9.05 -17.67 10.16
CA ILE A 40 9.04 -16.98 11.46
C ILE A 40 7.68 -16.35 11.69
N SER A 41 6.84 -17.01 12.48
CA SER A 41 5.55 -16.47 12.88
C SER A 41 5.69 -15.15 13.66
N PHE A 42 4.82 -14.18 13.37
CA PHE A 42 4.73 -12.92 14.11
C PHE A 42 3.27 -12.50 14.33
N LYS A 43 3.02 -11.73 15.40
CA LYS A 43 1.71 -11.10 15.62
C LYS A 43 1.49 -9.97 14.64
N TYR A 44 0.47 -10.08 13.79
CA TYR A 44 0.05 -8.99 12.94
C TYR A 44 -0.56 -7.87 13.79
N MET A 45 -0.13 -6.63 13.58
CA MET A 45 -0.54 -5.45 14.36
C MET A 45 -0.74 -4.22 13.46
N ASN A 46 -0.98 -4.46 12.18
CA ASN A 46 -0.90 -3.43 11.13
C ASN A 46 -2.26 -3.17 10.46
N CYS A 47 -3.35 -3.49 11.14
CA CYS A 47 -4.67 -2.94 10.85
C CYS A 47 -4.81 -1.64 11.65
N GLU A 48 -4.84 -0.52 10.95
CA GLU A 48 -5.11 0.80 11.51
C GLU A 48 -6.53 1.20 11.08
N ASP A 49 -7.34 1.73 11.99
CA ASP A 49 -8.66 2.26 11.67
C ASP A 49 -9.06 3.44 12.55
N THR A 50 -10.02 4.23 12.06
CA THR A 50 -10.62 5.35 12.79
C THR A 50 -11.98 5.66 12.16
N TYR A 51 -12.77 6.54 12.77
CA TYR A 51 -13.88 7.15 12.07
C TYR A 51 -13.80 8.67 12.19
N ILE A 52 -14.44 9.37 11.26
CA ILE A 52 -14.55 10.82 11.25
C ILE A 52 -16.04 11.20 11.30
N SER A 53 -16.34 12.34 11.92
CA SER A 53 -17.72 12.78 12.12
C SER A 53 -17.92 14.24 11.73
N SER A 54 -18.88 14.53 10.86
CA SER A 54 -19.26 15.89 10.51
C SER A 54 -19.93 16.65 11.66
N THR A 55 -20.50 15.94 12.63
CA THR A 55 -21.12 16.53 13.84
C THR A 55 -20.11 16.84 14.94
N ALA A 56 -18.90 16.29 14.84
CA ALA A 56 -17.78 16.58 15.74
C ALA A 56 -16.50 16.75 14.89
N PRO A 57 -16.40 17.84 14.12
CA PRO A 57 -15.54 17.85 12.96
C PRO A 57 -14.04 17.96 13.29
N ASP A 58 -13.69 18.43 14.49
CA ASP A 58 -12.31 18.48 14.97
C ASP A 58 -11.95 17.26 15.84
N ALA A 59 -12.92 16.37 16.12
CA ALA A 59 -12.70 15.21 16.97
C ALA A 59 -11.94 14.10 16.23
N ASN A 60 -11.07 13.42 16.97
CA ASN A 60 -10.33 12.26 16.50
C ASN A 60 -10.79 10.98 17.22
N PHE A 61 -10.96 9.89 16.46
CA PHE A 61 -11.49 8.63 17.01
C PHE A 61 -10.58 7.41 16.77
N GLY A 62 -9.27 7.61 16.60
CA GLY A 62 -8.31 6.55 16.25
C GLY A 62 -8.35 5.32 17.14
N TYR A 63 -8.34 5.52 18.46
CA TYR A 63 -8.38 4.40 19.41
C TYR A 63 -9.79 4.00 19.86
N SER A 64 -10.83 4.42 19.15
CA SER A 64 -12.20 4.04 19.49
C SER A 64 -12.37 2.52 19.39
N PRO A 65 -13.00 1.83 20.34
CA PRO A 65 -13.25 0.38 20.26
C PRO A 65 -14.29 0.00 19.19
N GLU A 66 -14.99 1.00 18.66
CA GLU A 66 -16.05 0.86 17.66
C GLU A 66 -15.86 1.89 16.54
N LEU A 67 -16.14 1.48 15.30
CA LEU A 67 -16.27 2.38 14.15
C LEU A 67 -17.75 2.71 13.97
N VAL A 68 -18.11 3.98 14.05
CA VAL A 68 -19.50 4.43 13.94
C VAL A 68 -19.77 4.92 12.53
N LEU A 69 -20.79 4.38 11.88
CA LEU A 69 -21.22 4.73 10.53
C LEU A 69 -22.68 5.20 10.55
N GLU A 70 -22.88 6.45 10.16
CA GLU A 70 -24.18 7.09 10.01
C GLU A 70 -24.18 7.87 8.68
N GLN A 71 -25.21 7.66 7.87
CA GLN A 71 -25.26 8.21 6.51
C GLN A 71 -25.08 9.73 6.51
N GLY A 72 -24.10 10.21 5.73
CA GLY A 72 -23.80 11.64 5.57
C GLY A 72 -23.16 12.30 6.80
N LYS A 73 -23.05 11.60 7.92
CA LYS A 73 -22.51 12.14 9.18
C LYS A 73 -21.18 11.55 9.56
N THR A 74 -21.04 10.24 9.53
CA THR A 74 -19.78 9.58 9.90
C THR A 74 -19.29 8.63 8.82
N LYS A 75 -17.97 8.46 8.76
CA LYS A 75 -17.28 7.55 7.84
C LYS A 75 -16.15 6.86 8.58
N ALA A 76 -15.93 5.59 8.31
CA ALA A 76 -14.78 4.88 8.85
C ALA A 76 -13.64 4.85 7.83
N LEU A 77 -12.41 4.96 8.31
CA LEU A 77 -11.18 4.79 7.54
C LEU A 77 -10.49 3.54 8.06
N ILE A 78 -9.97 2.70 7.16
CA ILE A 78 -9.25 1.49 7.54
C ILE A 78 -8.12 1.21 6.55
N LYS A 79 -6.98 0.75 7.05
CA LYS A 79 -5.89 0.27 6.20
C LYS A 79 -5.19 -0.93 6.83
N PHE A 80 -4.75 -1.84 5.97
CA PHE A 80 -3.95 -3.01 6.34
C PHE A 80 -2.56 -2.82 5.74
N THR A 81 -1.55 -2.56 6.58
CA THR A 81 -0.18 -2.29 6.14
C THR A 81 0.70 -3.54 6.29
N GLN A 82 1.96 -3.44 5.85
CA GLN A 82 2.95 -4.53 5.87
C GLN A 82 2.50 -5.81 5.12
N LEU A 83 1.74 -5.67 4.02
CA LEU A 83 1.31 -6.83 3.20
C LEU A 83 2.50 -7.67 2.74
N ASN A 84 3.61 -7.05 2.35
CA ASN A 84 4.82 -7.73 1.89
C ASN A 84 5.46 -8.60 2.99
N ARG A 85 5.39 -8.13 4.23
CA ARG A 85 5.85 -8.90 5.38
C ARG A 85 4.91 -10.08 5.67
N ALA A 86 3.59 -9.85 5.58
CA ALA A 86 2.60 -10.86 5.91
C ALA A 86 2.48 -11.97 4.86
N LEU A 87 2.57 -11.63 3.57
CA LEU A 87 2.40 -12.54 2.45
C LEU A 87 3.74 -13.11 1.94
N GLY A 88 4.86 -12.43 2.20
CA GLY A 88 6.14 -12.72 1.58
C GLY A 88 6.30 -12.07 0.21
N VAL A 89 7.38 -12.40 -0.48
CA VAL A 89 7.71 -11.85 -1.80
C VAL A 89 7.04 -12.65 -2.93
N ASN A 90 6.92 -12.03 -4.10
CA ASN A 90 6.43 -12.65 -5.34
C ASN A 90 5.04 -13.30 -5.22
N GLN A 91 4.11 -12.62 -4.54
CA GLN A 91 2.73 -13.09 -4.41
C GLN A 91 1.85 -12.44 -5.47
N LYS A 92 1.07 -13.27 -6.17
CA LYS A 92 -0.07 -12.80 -6.97
C LYS A 92 -1.33 -13.01 -6.15
N ILE A 93 -2.01 -11.92 -5.85
CA ILE A 93 -3.30 -11.94 -5.18
C ILE A 93 -4.34 -12.48 -6.16
N THR A 94 -4.92 -13.63 -5.85
CA THR A 94 -6.01 -14.27 -6.62
C THR A 94 -7.37 -13.87 -6.08
N LYS A 95 -7.44 -13.51 -4.79
CA LYS A 95 -8.67 -13.05 -4.13
C LYS A 95 -8.36 -12.16 -2.93
N ALA A 96 -9.25 -11.21 -2.66
CA ALA A 96 -9.22 -10.43 -1.42
C ALA A 96 -10.63 -10.25 -0.88
N THR A 97 -10.76 -10.39 0.45
CA THR A 97 -12.03 -10.28 1.16
C THR A 97 -11.83 -9.42 2.40
N LEU A 98 -12.58 -8.32 2.50
CA LEU A 98 -12.68 -7.53 3.73
C LEU A 98 -13.84 -8.06 4.57
N VAL A 99 -13.62 -8.23 5.88
CA VAL A 99 -14.62 -8.74 6.81
C VAL A 99 -14.78 -7.78 7.98
N PHE A 100 -16.02 -7.38 8.25
CA PHE A 100 -16.39 -6.58 9.41
C PHE A 100 -17.49 -7.27 10.21
N VAL A 101 -17.36 -7.25 11.53
CA VAL A 101 -18.38 -7.78 12.44
C VAL A 101 -19.13 -6.58 13.05
N PRO A 102 -20.45 -6.46 12.86
CA PRO A 102 -21.26 -5.45 13.52
C PRO A 102 -21.31 -5.67 15.04
N VAL A 103 -21.31 -4.58 15.79
CA VAL A 103 -21.59 -4.60 17.24
C VAL A 103 -23.08 -4.84 17.43
N THR A 104 -23.42 -5.67 18.42
CA THR A 104 -24.82 -5.97 18.79
C THR A 104 -25.61 -4.69 19.05
N GLY A 105 -26.84 -4.63 18.53
CA GLY A 105 -27.73 -3.48 18.71
C GLY A 105 -27.69 -2.45 17.57
N SER A 106 -26.90 -2.69 16.51
CA SER A 106 -27.00 -1.92 15.26
C SER A 106 -28.39 -2.15 14.64
N ALA A 107 -29.22 -1.11 14.57
CA ALA A 107 -30.55 -1.16 13.96
C ALA A 107 -30.45 -0.75 12.50
N LEU A 108 -30.45 -1.73 11.59
CA LEU A 108 -30.33 -1.50 10.15
C LEU A 108 -31.55 -2.01 9.40
N SER A 109 -31.97 -1.26 8.39
CA SER A 109 -32.99 -1.72 7.44
C SER A 109 -32.40 -2.73 6.45
N SER A 110 -33.26 -3.56 5.86
CA SER A 110 -32.85 -4.53 4.84
C SER A 110 -32.41 -3.89 3.52
N SER A 111 -32.74 -2.60 3.31
CA SER A 111 -32.30 -1.79 2.17
C SER A 111 -30.97 -1.08 2.41
N SER A 112 -30.47 -1.04 3.64
CA SER A 112 -29.18 -0.45 3.94
C SER A 112 -28.05 -1.24 3.32
N THR A 113 -26.99 -0.52 2.97
CA THR A 113 -25.85 -1.06 2.26
C THR A 113 -24.56 -0.40 2.72
N LEU A 114 -23.45 -1.11 2.55
CA LEU A 114 -22.12 -0.59 2.84
C LEU A 114 -21.41 -0.26 1.52
N ARG A 115 -20.81 0.93 1.44
CA ARG A 115 -19.94 1.33 0.33
C ARG A 115 -18.50 1.37 0.81
N VAL A 116 -17.59 0.78 0.02
CA VAL A 116 -16.14 0.80 0.28
C VAL A 116 -15.42 1.40 -0.91
N SER A 117 -14.65 2.45 -0.65
CA SER A 117 -13.90 3.19 -1.67
C SER A 117 -12.44 3.28 -1.29
N GLY A 118 -11.53 3.16 -2.26
CA GLY A 118 -10.09 3.31 -2.02
C GLY A 118 -9.72 4.75 -1.68
N MET A 119 -8.68 4.91 -0.86
CA MET A 119 -8.11 6.21 -0.52
C MET A 119 -6.86 6.51 -1.35
N PHE A 120 -6.62 7.81 -1.60
CA PHE A 120 -5.48 8.30 -2.40
C PHE A 120 -4.53 9.19 -1.61
N VAL A 121 -4.84 9.45 -0.35
CA VAL A 121 -4.04 10.27 0.55
C VAL A 121 -3.95 9.58 1.89
N ASN A 122 -2.78 9.67 2.51
CA ASN A 122 -2.58 9.11 3.83
C ASN A 122 -3.45 9.83 4.85
N TRP A 123 -3.74 9.13 5.93
CA TRP A 123 -4.47 9.63 7.09
C TRP A 123 -3.80 9.07 8.36
N GLY A 124 -3.82 9.86 9.43
CA GLY A 124 -3.32 9.45 10.74
C GLY A 124 -4.44 8.90 11.61
N GLU A 125 -4.19 7.85 12.38
CA GLU A 125 -5.17 7.28 13.32
C GLU A 125 -5.54 8.31 14.40
N GLY A 126 -4.55 9.02 14.95
CA GLY A 126 -4.68 10.04 15.99
C GLY A 126 -4.88 9.46 17.40
N SER A 127 -5.56 10.19 18.30
CA SER A 127 -5.83 9.78 19.69
C SER A 127 -7.31 9.47 19.91
N GLY A 128 -7.66 8.32 20.51
CA GLY A 128 -9.06 7.85 20.59
C GLY A 128 -9.92 8.46 21.69
N GLU A 129 -9.54 9.60 22.25
CA GLU A 129 -10.31 10.29 23.28
C GLU A 129 -11.32 11.30 22.71
N GLY A 130 -11.43 11.43 21.38
CA GLY A 130 -12.22 12.51 20.77
C GLY A 130 -11.53 13.87 20.80
N ASN A 131 -10.40 14.00 21.51
CA ASN A 131 -9.64 15.23 21.60
C ASN A 131 -8.98 15.56 20.25
N PRO A 132 -9.01 16.83 19.81
CA PRO A 132 -8.31 17.26 18.61
C PRO A 132 -6.81 16.93 18.68
N ASN A 133 -6.26 16.43 17.58
CA ASN A 133 -4.86 16.07 17.47
C ASN A 133 -4.40 16.29 16.03
N TYR A 134 -3.43 17.17 15.83
CA TYR A 134 -2.88 17.56 14.53
C TYR A 134 -2.26 16.39 13.73
N TRP A 135 -1.95 15.27 14.38
CA TRP A 135 -1.49 14.03 13.73
C TRP A 135 -2.62 13.04 13.41
N GLY A 136 -3.85 13.34 13.81
CA GLY A 136 -4.99 12.46 13.69
C GLY A 136 -5.95 12.85 12.58
N ALA A 137 -6.65 11.88 12.02
CA ALA A 137 -7.76 12.14 11.13
C ALA A 137 -8.94 12.70 11.93
N SER A 138 -9.40 13.88 11.57
CA SER A 138 -10.70 14.41 11.97
C SER A 138 -11.53 14.69 10.71
N TRP A 139 -12.76 15.16 10.85
CA TRP A 139 -13.50 15.58 9.66
C TRP A 139 -12.84 16.81 9.02
N ASN A 140 -12.47 17.83 9.79
CA ASN A 140 -11.85 19.06 9.30
C ASN A 140 -10.39 18.83 8.89
N GLU A 141 -9.65 18.06 9.67
CA GLU A 141 -8.27 17.65 9.42
C GLU A 141 -8.21 16.27 8.75
N ARG A 142 -9.19 15.94 7.89
CA ARG A 142 -9.12 14.74 7.03
C ARG A 142 -7.92 14.77 6.04
N PHE A 143 -6.99 15.72 6.24
CA PHE A 143 -5.67 15.92 5.62
C PHE A 143 -4.69 16.23 6.75
N SER A 144 -3.79 15.32 7.08
CA SER A 144 -2.51 15.79 7.60
C SER A 144 -1.36 14.94 7.09
N GLY A 145 -0.30 15.67 6.75
CA GLY A 145 0.94 15.19 6.16
C GLY A 145 1.78 16.36 5.66
N GLY A 146 1.89 17.45 6.44
CA GLY A 146 2.82 18.55 6.17
C GLY A 146 2.19 19.94 6.09
N ASN A 147 2.79 20.88 6.85
CA ASN A 147 2.67 22.33 6.87
C ASN A 147 1.68 23.03 5.90
N GLU A 148 0.79 23.83 6.50
CA GLU A 148 0.15 25.06 5.99
C GLU A 148 -0.78 25.01 4.77
N LYS A 149 -1.15 23.85 4.21
CA LYS A 149 -2.23 23.80 3.21
C LYS A 149 -3.24 22.69 3.49
N GLU A 150 -4.21 23.02 4.33
CA GLU A 150 -5.50 22.33 4.45
C GLU A 150 -6.07 22.02 3.06
N ARG A 151 -6.28 20.74 2.72
CA ARG A 151 -6.83 20.34 1.41
C ARG A 151 -8.17 19.64 1.54
N ALA A 152 -9.23 20.39 1.87
CA ALA A 152 -10.63 19.92 1.91
C ALA A 152 -10.93 18.72 0.95
N TRP A 153 -11.26 17.52 1.45
CA TRP A 153 -11.86 16.46 0.59
C TRP A 153 -13.25 16.99 0.25
N GLY A 154 -13.64 17.04 -1.03
CA GLY A 154 -15.04 17.32 -1.35
C GLY A 154 -15.95 16.24 -0.76
N THR A 155 -15.63 14.98 -1.04
CA THR A 155 -16.35 13.76 -0.61
C THR A 155 -15.36 12.61 -0.41
N ALA A 156 -15.81 11.47 0.15
CA ALA A 156 -14.98 10.26 0.28
C ALA A 156 -14.39 9.88 -1.10
N GLY A 157 -13.07 9.70 -1.19
CA GLY A 157 -12.38 9.40 -2.45
C GLY A 157 -12.12 10.60 -3.37
N MET A 158 -12.36 11.85 -2.94
CA MET A 158 -12.14 13.04 -3.79
C MET A 158 -10.89 13.85 -3.41
N LYS A 159 -10.01 14.05 -4.39
CA LYS A 159 -9.05 15.17 -4.40
C LYS A 159 -9.75 16.39 -5.02
N PRO A 160 -9.52 17.63 -4.56
CA PRO A 160 -9.95 18.81 -5.30
C PRO A 160 -9.40 18.76 -6.73
N GLY A 161 -10.28 18.68 -7.74
CA GLY A 161 -9.92 18.77 -9.16
C GLY A 161 -9.42 17.49 -9.85
N VAL A 162 -9.50 16.31 -9.22
CA VAL A 162 -9.24 15.03 -9.91
C VAL A 162 -10.34 14.04 -9.53
N ASP A 163 -11.22 13.76 -10.48
CA ASP A 163 -12.43 12.98 -10.33
C ASP A 163 -12.18 11.54 -10.75
N PHE A 164 -11.64 10.68 -9.88
CA PHE A 164 -11.63 9.23 -10.12
C PHE A 164 -11.56 8.44 -8.81
N GLY A 165 -12.63 7.71 -8.52
CA GLY A 165 -12.68 6.71 -7.46
C GLY A 165 -13.89 5.81 -7.71
N ASN A 166 -13.81 4.96 -8.74
CA ASN A 166 -14.78 3.88 -8.86
C ASN A 166 -14.79 3.10 -7.53
N PRO A 167 -15.98 2.76 -7.00
CA PRO A 167 -16.07 1.96 -5.78
C PRO A 167 -15.18 0.72 -5.91
N VAL A 168 -14.34 0.50 -4.90
CA VAL A 168 -13.39 -0.63 -4.88
C VAL A 168 -14.10 -1.92 -4.47
N ALA A 169 -15.33 -1.83 -3.98
CA ALA A 169 -16.25 -2.94 -3.94
C ALA A 169 -17.68 -2.45 -4.13
N GLU A 170 -18.51 -3.32 -4.70
CA GLU A 170 -19.95 -3.13 -4.87
C GLU A 170 -20.62 -2.78 -3.54
N ILE A 171 -21.75 -2.08 -3.65
CA ILE A 171 -22.66 -1.78 -2.56
C ILE A 171 -23.10 -3.11 -1.91
N VAL A 172 -22.61 -3.43 -0.70
CA VAL A 172 -22.94 -4.71 -0.03
C VAL A 172 -24.27 -4.56 0.71
N PRO A 173 -25.33 -5.30 0.32
CA PRO A 173 -26.60 -5.24 1.04
C PRO A 173 -26.47 -5.84 2.44
N MET A 174 -27.01 -5.16 3.45
CA MET A 174 -26.98 -5.67 4.82
C MET A 174 -27.71 -7.02 4.97
N LYS A 175 -28.72 -7.26 4.12
CA LYS A 175 -29.42 -8.56 4.05
C LYS A 175 -28.54 -9.74 3.59
N SER A 176 -27.35 -9.49 3.03
CA SER A 176 -26.41 -10.54 2.61
C SER A 176 -25.32 -10.82 3.63
N MET A 177 -25.47 -10.36 4.89
CA MET A 177 -24.60 -10.78 5.98
C MET A 177 -24.61 -12.31 6.10
N LYS A 178 -23.42 -12.87 6.28
CA LYS A 178 -23.21 -14.31 6.47
C LYS A 178 -22.59 -14.56 7.84
N PRO A 179 -22.74 -15.76 8.42
CA PRO A 179 -21.99 -16.13 9.62
C PRO A 179 -20.49 -15.91 9.42
N LEU A 180 -19.82 -15.38 10.45
CA LEU A 180 -18.38 -15.14 10.43
C LEU A 180 -17.58 -16.41 10.09
N GLY A 181 -18.05 -17.58 10.55
CA GLY A 181 -17.44 -18.87 10.24
C GLY A 181 -17.36 -19.17 8.74
N GLU A 182 -18.29 -18.65 7.93
CA GLU A 182 -18.24 -18.81 6.47
C GLU A 182 -17.12 -17.99 5.84
N ALA A 183 -16.83 -16.79 6.37
CA ALA A 183 -15.75 -15.93 5.88
C ALA A 183 -14.37 -16.55 6.13
N LEU A 184 -14.23 -17.29 7.23
CA LEU A 184 -12.94 -17.77 7.74
C LEU A 184 -12.47 -19.07 7.08
N LEU A 185 -13.25 -19.65 6.16
CA LEU A 185 -12.88 -20.84 5.38
C LEU A 185 -12.29 -21.99 6.22
N ASN A 186 -12.78 -22.15 7.47
CA ASN A 186 -12.29 -23.11 8.48
C ASN A 186 -10.82 -22.95 8.93
N LYS A 187 -10.15 -21.83 8.60
CA LYS A 187 -8.72 -21.60 8.89
C LYS A 187 -8.46 -21.03 10.28
N GLN A 188 -9.45 -20.41 10.92
CA GLN A 188 -9.33 -19.88 12.28
C GLN A 188 -9.96 -20.86 13.28
N SER A 189 -9.19 -21.88 13.67
CA SER A 189 -9.66 -23.00 14.51
C SER A 189 -10.08 -22.60 15.92
N ASN A 190 -9.71 -21.41 16.38
CA ASN A 190 -9.81 -21.00 17.79
C ASN A 190 -11.10 -20.22 18.12
N LEU A 191 -11.97 -19.99 17.13
CA LEU A 191 -13.28 -19.40 17.41
C LEU A 191 -14.24 -20.45 17.97
N ASP A 192 -14.97 -20.09 19.02
CA ASP A 192 -16.09 -20.89 19.49
C ASP A 192 -17.29 -20.80 18.52
N ASP A 193 -18.26 -21.70 18.67
CA ASP A 193 -19.40 -21.76 17.75
C ASP A 193 -20.31 -20.52 17.84
N ASN A 194 -20.35 -19.84 18.98
CA ASN A 194 -21.10 -18.58 19.14
C ASN A 194 -20.43 -17.43 18.38
N GLN A 195 -19.09 -17.41 18.36
CA GLN A 195 -18.30 -16.45 17.60
C GLN A 195 -18.43 -16.69 16.09
N LYS A 196 -18.37 -17.95 15.65
CA LYS A 196 -18.58 -18.32 14.24
C LYS A 196 -19.99 -17.97 13.73
N ALA A 197 -20.99 -18.02 14.61
CA ALA A 197 -22.37 -17.70 14.28
C ALA A 197 -22.65 -16.18 14.19
N GLN A 198 -21.72 -15.32 14.61
CA GLN A 198 -21.94 -13.86 14.53
C GLN A 198 -22.12 -13.42 13.08
N PRO A 199 -23.07 -12.52 12.78
CA PRO A 199 -23.21 -11.97 11.45
C PRO A 199 -21.97 -11.16 11.08
N ALA A 200 -21.49 -11.32 9.86
CA ALA A 200 -20.37 -10.58 9.31
C ALA A 200 -20.73 -9.98 7.95
N LEU A 201 -20.22 -8.76 7.72
CA LEU A 201 -20.21 -8.10 6.44
C LEU A 201 -18.97 -8.56 5.67
N ILE A 202 -19.20 -9.32 4.61
CA ILE A 202 -18.16 -9.91 3.78
C ILE A 202 -18.15 -9.17 2.44
N ILE A 203 -17.03 -8.53 2.15
CA ILE A 203 -16.86 -7.68 0.97
C ILE A 203 -15.80 -8.30 0.11
N GLU A 204 -16.20 -8.76 -1.07
CA GLU A 204 -15.35 -9.44 -2.03
C GLU A 204 -15.67 -8.90 -3.41
N SER A 205 -14.64 -8.49 -4.15
CA SER A 205 -14.80 -8.04 -5.53
C SER A 205 -13.47 -8.09 -6.28
N GLU A 206 -13.57 -8.07 -7.60
CA GLU A 206 -12.41 -7.98 -8.49
C GLU A 206 -11.64 -6.66 -8.27
N GLN A 207 -12.35 -5.56 -7.99
CA GLN A 207 -11.76 -4.26 -7.71
C GLN A 207 -10.99 -4.26 -6.39
N LEU A 208 -11.51 -4.93 -5.35
CA LEU A 208 -10.83 -5.08 -4.06
C LEU A 208 -9.56 -5.90 -4.23
N LYS A 209 -9.63 -7.03 -4.96
CA LYS A 209 -8.45 -7.83 -5.30
C LYS A 209 -7.37 -6.98 -6.00
N ASN A 210 -7.77 -6.19 -7.00
CA ASN A 210 -6.84 -5.34 -7.74
C ASN A 210 -6.25 -4.21 -6.89
N ALA A 211 -7.03 -3.63 -5.97
CA ALA A 211 -6.53 -2.65 -5.01
C ALA A 211 -5.53 -3.28 -4.03
N VAL A 212 -5.82 -4.45 -3.47
CA VAL A 212 -4.91 -5.17 -2.57
C VAL A 212 -3.62 -5.58 -3.30
N GLN A 213 -3.71 -6.04 -4.55
CA GLN A 213 -2.52 -6.28 -5.38
C GLN A 213 -1.70 -5.00 -5.56
N ALA A 214 -2.33 -3.87 -5.88
CA ALA A 214 -1.62 -2.60 -6.05
C ALA A 214 -0.95 -2.13 -4.74
N PHE A 215 -1.61 -2.34 -3.59
CA PHE A 215 -1.05 -2.05 -2.27
C PHE A 215 0.11 -2.97 -1.90
N TYR A 216 0.07 -4.23 -2.33
CA TYR A 216 1.19 -5.17 -2.19
C TYR A 216 2.38 -4.73 -3.05
N ASP A 217 2.15 -4.51 -4.36
CA ASP A 217 3.20 -4.13 -5.32
C ASP A 217 3.85 -2.79 -4.96
N ARG A 218 3.06 -1.83 -4.46
CA ARG A 218 3.49 -0.47 -4.12
C ARG A 218 2.98 -0.06 -2.75
N HIS A 219 3.56 -0.65 -1.70
CA HIS A 219 3.17 -0.40 -0.30
C HIS A 219 3.09 1.09 0.09
N TYR A 220 3.91 1.97 -0.49
CA TYR A 220 3.88 3.41 -0.26
C TYR A 220 2.64 4.13 -0.86
N THR A 221 1.83 3.42 -1.64
CA THR A 221 0.55 3.91 -2.18
C THR A 221 -0.68 3.36 -1.44
N ASN A 222 -0.46 2.52 -0.42
CA ASN A 222 -1.54 1.97 0.39
C ASN A 222 -2.02 2.99 1.42
N PHE A 223 -3.09 3.70 1.06
CA PHE A 223 -3.77 4.63 1.94
C PHE A 223 -5.05 4.05 2.57
N GLY A 224 -5.34 2.77 2.28
CA GLY A 224 -6.52 2.08 2.77
C GLY A 224 -7.82 2.43 2.05
N TRP A 225 -8.91 2.33 2.79
CA TRP A 225 -10.28 2.46 2.31
C TRP A 225 -11.10 3.35 3.25
N VAL A 226 -12.09 4.01 2.66
CA VAL A 226 -13.18 4.69 3.37
C VAL A 226 -14.46 3.87 3.24
N ILE A 227 -15.17 3.76 4.35
CA ILE A 227 -16.40 2.98 4.50
C ILE A 227 -17.54 3.92 4.84
N GLU A 228 -18.64 3.78 4.10
CA GLU A 228 -19.84 4.60 4.25
C GLU A 228 -21.08 3.71 4.38
N LEU A 229 -21.97 4.05 5.32
CA LEU A 229 -23.32 3.51 5.37
C LEU A 229 -24.19 4.28 4.38
N ILE A 230 -24.86 3.55 3.49
CA ILE A 230 -25.87 4.08 2.58
C ILE A 230 -27.21 3.47 2.99
N ALA A 231 -28.03 4.26 3.66
CA ALA A 231 -29.38 3.93 4.10
C ALA A 231 -30.43 4.72 3.30
N GLN A 232 -31.70 4.54 3.66
CA GLN A 232 -32.78 5.35 3.11
C GLN A 232 -32.64 6.81 3.55
N GLU A 233 -32.90 7.75 2.65
CA GLU A 233 -32.87 9.18 2.96
C GLU A 233 -33.77 9.51 4.16
N GLY A 234 -33.24 10.27 5.12
CA GLY A 234 -33.92 10.61 6.36
C GLY A 234 -33.92 9.53 7.45
N SER A 235 -33.31 8.37 7.22
CA SER A 235 -33.16 7.36 8.28
C SER A 235 -32.11 7.78 9.32
N ALA A 236 -32.36 7.41 10.57
CA ALA A 236 -31.43 7.58 11.69
C ALA A 236 -30.64 6.29 11.96
N GLU A 237 -30.40 5.49 10.91
CA GLU A 237 -29.69 4.23 11.03
C GLU A 237 -28.21 4.46 11.36
N VAL A 238 -27.75 3.74 12.38
CA VAL A 238 -26.37 3.74 12.82
C VAL A 238 -25.86 2.31 12.80
N LEU A 239 -24.81 2.08 12.02
CA LEU A 239 -24.04 0.85 12.05
C LEU A 239 -22.81 1.07 12.91
N LYS A 240 -22.64 0.22 13.91
CA LYS A 240 -21.40 0.13 14.69
C LYS A 240 -20.65 -1.12 14.27
N LEU A 241 -19.38 -0.97 13.92
CA LEU A 241 -18.47 -2.08 13.63
C LEU A 241 -17.43 -2.20 14.74
N HIS A 242 -16.97 -3.41 15.03
CA HIS A 242 -15.78 -3.57 15.87
C HIS A 242 -14.57 -2.95 15.15
N SER A 243 -13.76 -2.17 15.89
CA SER A 243 -12.51 -1.60 15.38
C SER A 243 -11.30 -2.49 15.64
N SER A 244 -10.15 -2.09 15.13
CA SER A 244 -8.83 -2.66 15.38
C SER A 244 -8.43 -2.62 16.84
N GLN A 245 -9.08 -1.78 17.67
CA GLN A 245 -8.89 -1.63 19.11
C GLN A 245 -9.98 -2.33 19.94
N SER A 246 -10.93 -3.01 19.31
CA SER A 246 -11.99 -3.75 20.01
C SER A 246 -11.40 -4.73 21.03
N LYS A 247 -12.02 -4.82 22.21
CA LYS A 247 -11.64 -5.80 23.26
C LYS A 247 -11.93 -7.24 22.83
N GLN A 248 -12.88 -7.43 21.91
CA GLN A 248 -13.23 -8.73 21.36
C GLN A 248 -12.34 -8.99 20.14
N LEU A 249 -11.17 -9.58 20.38
CA LEU A 249 -10.13 -9.79 19.37
C LEU A 249 -10.65 -10.52 18.12
N ALA A 250 -11.51 -11.53 18.33
CA ALA A 250 -12.12 -12.33 17.27
C ALA A 250 -12.93 -11.51 16.26
N PHE A 251 -13.44 -10.34 16.65
CA PHE A 251 -14.36 -9.54 15.84
C PHE A 251 -13.70 -8.31 15.22
N ARG A 252 -12.39 -8.11 15.44
CA ARG A 252 -11.65 -7.01 14.81
C ARG A 252 -11.72 -7.13 13.28
N PRO A 253 -11.59 -6.03 12.52
CA PRO A 253 -11.60 -6.08 11.07
C PRO A 253 -10.55 -7.04 10.52
N MET A 254 -10.89 -7.70 9.41
CA MET A 254 -10.00 -8.65 8.76
C MET A 254 -9.85 -8.37 7.27
N LEU A 255 -8.64 -8.59 6.78
CA LEU A 255 -8.35 -8.73 5.36
C LEU A 255 -7.90 -10.18 5.12
N ILE A 256 -8.74 -10.94 4.42
CA ILE A 256 -8.44 -12.31 4.00
C ILE A 256 -7.93 -12.25 2.57
N ILE A 257 -6.76 -12.84 2.34
CA ILE A 257 -6.06 -12.81 1.06
C ILE A 257 -5.85 -14.24 0.61
N GLU A 258 -6.32 -14.57 -0.58
CA GLU A 258 -5.88 -15.76 -1.31
C GLU A 258 -4.82 -15.30 -2.31
N SER A 259 -3.64 -15.90 -2.25
CA SER A 259 -2.54 -15.58 -3.13
C SER A 259 -1.82 -16.83 -3.57
N ARG A 260 -1.24 -16.79 -4.76
CA ARG A 260 -0.30 -17.80 -5.21
C ARG A 260 1.08 -17.20 -5.24
N THR A 261 2.05 -17.98 -4.76
CA THR A 261 3.45 -17.68 -5.07
C THR A 261 3.59 -17.73 -6.58
N THR A 262 3.79 -16.57 -7.19
CA THR A 262 4.37 -16.56 -8.52
C THR A 262 5.80 -17.01 -8.32
N ILE A 263 6.13 -18.19 -8.86
CA ILE A 263 7.54 -18.48 -9.14
C ILE A 263 7.98 -17.23 -9.91
N PRO A 264 8.95 -16.43 -9.39
CA PRO A 264 9.46 -15.32 -10.17
C PRO A 264 9.76 -15.89 -11.56
N PRO A 265 9.39 -15.21 -12.68
CA PRO A 265 9.74 -15.72 -14.00
C PRO A 265 11.19 -16.18 -13.92
N THR A 266 11.40 -17.48 -14.12
CA THR A 266 12.58 -18.23 -13.70
C THR A 266 13.83 -17.40 -13.89
N ASN A 267 14.30 -16.69 -12.85
CA ASN A 267 15.58 -16.01 -12.84
C ASN A 267 15.97 -15.27 -14.14
N SER A 268 14.99 -14.80 -14.91
CA SER A 268 15.23 -14.25 -16.23
C SER A 268 15.78 -12.83 -16.07
N MET A 269 16.48 -12.37 -17.10
CA MET A 269 17.18 -11.08 -17.15
C MET A 269 16.36 -9.97 -16.47
N ASP A 270 16.90 -9.37 -15.40
CA ASP A 270 16.27 -8.27 -14.65
C ASP A 270 17.14 -7.02 -14.80
N LEU A 271 16.86 -6.24 -15.83
CA LEU A 271 17.65 -5.06 -16.15
C LEU A 271 17.17 -3.87 -15.32
N ASN A 272 17.99 -3.45 -14.36
CA ASN A 272 17.76 -2.28 -13.54
C ASN A 272 18.66 -1.12 -14.00
N VAL A 273 18.06 0.07 -14.17
CA VAL A 273 18.85 1.31 -14.28
C VAL A 273 19.39 1.62 -12.89
N THR A 274 20.71 1.56 -12.71
CA THR A 274 21.35 1.82 -11.42
C THR A 274 21.51 3.30 -11.16
N PHE A 275 21.91 4.07 -12.18
CA PHE A 275 21.92 5.52 -12.15
C PHE A 275 21.93 6.09 -13.58
N ILE A 276 21.66 7.38 -13.69
CA ILE A 276 21.77 8.13 -14.94
C ILE A 276 22.83 9.20 -14.72
N GLU A 277 23.84 9.19 -15.58
CA GLU A 277 24.89 10.19 -15.65
C GLU A 277 24.48 11.28 -16.66
N ARG A 278 24.91 12.51 -16.39
CA ARG A 278 24.66 13.67 -17.25
C ARG A 278 25.98 14.33 -17.62
N LEU A 279 26.18 14.62 -18.90
CA LEU A 279 27.36 15.27 -19.45
C LEU A 279 26.99 16.56 -20.21
N PRO A 280 27.60 17.73 -19.87
CA PRO A 280 28.52 17.92 -18.75
C PRO A 280 27.83 17.74 -17.39
N GLU A 281 28.61 17.35 -16.38
CA GLU A 281 28.13 17.31 -15.00
C GLU A 281 28.07 18.73 -14.44
N TYR A 282 26.98 19.07 -13.76
CA TYR A 282 26.83 20.35 -13.06
C TYR A 282 26.85 20.08 -11.58
N LEU A 283 27.93 20.49 -10.91
CA LEU A 283 28.14 20.20 -9.50
C LEU A 283 27.07 20.91 -8.66
N ARG A 284 26.44 20.15 -7.75
CA ARG A 284 25.53 20.72 -6.77
C ARG A 284 26.31 21.45 -5.68
N TYR A 285 25.63 22.31 -4.94
CA TYR A 285 26.21 22.85 -3.70
C TYR A 285 26.56 21.69 -2.78
N SER A 286 27.81 21.63 -2.33
CA SER A 286 28.21 20.70 -1.27
C SER A 286 28.13 21.43 0.07
N PRO A 287 27.38 20.90 1.05
CA PRO A 287 27.34 21.47 2.40
C PRO A 287 28.61 21.21 3.21
N ASN A 288 29.44 20.27 2.76
CA ASN A 288 30.65 19.84 3.46
C ASN A 288 31.85 20.08 2.56
N ASP A 289 32.94 20.52 3.18
CA ASP A 289 34.23 20.57 2.53
C ASP A 289 34.86 19.17 2.52
N PRO A 290 35.05 18.52 1.35
CA PRO A 290 35.60 17.18 1.29
C PRO A 290 37.09 17.12 1.64
N GLU A 291 37.83 18.24 1.57
CA GLU A 291 39.25 18.30 1.95
C GLU A 291 39.43 18.51 3.45
N THR A 292 38.59 19.35 4.06
CA THR A 292 38.74 19.72 5.49
C THR A 292 37.73 19.02 6.41
N GLY A 293 36.67 18.43 5.87
CA GLY A 293 35.58 17.79 6.63
C GLY A 293 34.66 18.77 7.36
N ASN A 294 34.85 20.08 7.19
CA ASN A 294 34.09 21.10 7.90
C ASN A 294 32.69 21.29 7.31
N GLU A 295 31.69 21.43 8.19
CA GLU A 295 30.34 21.83 7.82
C GLU A 295 30.34 23.32 7.44
N LEU A 296 29.76 23.66 6.28
CA LEU A 296 29.68 25.04 5.77
C LEU A 296 28.37 25.74 6.21
N TYR A 297 27.61 25.09 7.09
CA TYR A 297 26.40 25.62 7.71
C TYR A 297 26.73 26.53 8.89
N GLU A 298 26.17 27.73 8.87
CA GLU A 298 26.08 28.60 10.04
C GLU A 298 24.69 28.38 10.66
N TYR A 299 24.63 27.79 11.85
CA TYR A 299 23.37 27.60 12.57
C TYR A 299 22.96 28.88 13.28
N LYS A 300 21.72 29.31 13.06
CA LYS A 300 21.13 30.46 13.76
C LYS A 300 19.86 30.06 14.49
N SER A 301 19.66 30.64 15.67
CA SER A 301 18.40 30.49 16.40
C SER A 301 17.26 31.10 15.58
N TYR A 302 16.22 30.31 15.36
CA TYR A 302 14.99 30.72 14.70
C TYR A 302 13.88 30.86 15.77
N HIS A 303 13.17 31.99 15.79
CA HIS A 303 12.08 32.31 16.74
C HIS A 303 12.43 32.30 18.23
N GLY A 304 13.70 32.48 18.60
CA GLY A 304 14.11 32.60 20.02
C GLY A 304 13.91 31.32 20.83
N LYS A 305 13.74 30.18 20.17
CA LYS A 305 13.77 28.83 20.76
C LYS A 305 15.01 28.10 20.26
N ASP A 306 15.31 26.96 20.87
CA ASP A 306 16.46 26.09 20.55
C ASP A 306 16.41 25.45 19.13
N ASP A 307 15.50 25.90 18.27
CA ASP A 307 15.44 25.52 16.86
C ASP A 307 16.57 26.22 16.10
N MET A 308 17.64 25.47 15.87
CA MET A 308 18.81 25.91 15.12
C MET A 308 18.60 25.62 13.62
N ALA A 309 18.28 26.66 12.84
CA ALA A 309 18.21 26.55 11.39
C ALA A 309 19.61 26.70 10.80
N GLY A 310 20.08 25.68 10.07
CA GLY A 310 21.35 25.74 9.35
C GLY A 310 21.24 26.60 8.09
N ILE A 311 22.06 27.65 7.99
CA ILE A 311 22.15 28.51 6.80
C ILE A 311 23.47 28.21 6.10
N LEU A 312 23.39 27.72 4.86
CA LEU A 312 24.58 27.43 4.06
C LEU A 312 25.21 28.74 3.55
N LYS A 313 26.27 29.20 4.21
CA LYS A 313 26.84 30.53 4.00
C LYS A 313 27.86 30.60 2.88
N LYS A 314 28.64 29.53 2.71
CA LYS A 314 29.71 29.44 1.71
C LYS A 314 29.69 28.04 1.10
N PRO A 315 28.64 27.68 0.33
CA PRO A 315 28.61 26.38 -0.31
C PRO A 315 29.82 26.21 -1.22
N LEU A 316 30.44 25.02 -1.19
CA LEU A 316 31.43 24.71 -2.22
C LEU A 316 30.77 24.70 -3.59
N TYR A 317 31.58 25.02 -4.60
CA TYR A 317 31.18 25.17 -5.99
C TYR A 317 30.17 26.30 -6.21
N MET A 318 30.01 27.26 -5.29
CA MET A 318 28.96 28.28 -5.43
C MET A 318 29.01 29.06 -6.75
N ASP A 319 30.21 29.29 -7.26
CA ASP A 319 30.46 30.05 -8.49
C ASP A 319 30.48 29.19 -9.75
N GLU A 320 30.33 27.87 -9.62
CA GLU A 320 30.26 26.97 -10.77
C GLU A 320 28.85 26.92 -11.34
N LYS A 321 28.77 26.72 -12.65
CA LYS A 321 27.51 26.59 -13.38
C LYS A 321 26.67 25.44 -12.81
N LYS A 322 25.41 25.72 -12.49
CA LYS A 322 24.48 24.77 -11.85
C LYS A 322 23.47 24.13 -12.79
N TRP A 323 23.25 24.79 -13.91
CA TRP A 323 22.25 24.41 -14.89
C TRP A 323 22.80 24.67 -16.29
N PRO A 324 22.38 23.87 -17.29
CA PRO A 324 22.67 24.16 -18.68
C PRO A 324 22.10 25.52 -19.08
N ASP A 325 22.80 26.19 -20.00
CA ASP A 325 22.27 27.38 -20.65
C ASP A 325 21.13 26.99 -21.59
N GLU A 326 20.27 27.94 -21.93
CA GLU A 326 19.23 27.71 -22.93
C GLU A 326 19.87 27.32 -24.27
N GLY A 327 19.44 26.18 -24.82
CA GLY A 327 19.97 25.62 -26.06
C GLY A 327 21.27 24.83 -25.93
N GLU A 328 21.83 24.69 -24.71
CA GLU A 328 22.99 23.84 -24.49
C GLU A 328 22.63 22.35 -24.62
N GLU A 329 23.45 21.61 -25.38
CA GLU A 329 23.27 20.17 -25.53
C GLU A 329 23.73 19.43 -24.27
N VAL A 330 22.85 18.58 -23.74
CA VAL A 330 23.11 17.77 -22.56
C VAL A 330 22.91 16.30 -22.92
N LYS A 331 23.93 15.48 -22.66
CA LYS A 331 23.88 14.03 -22.88
C LYS A 331 23.54 13.31 -21.59
N PHE A 332 22.56 12.40 -21.66
CA PHE A 332 22.23 11.48 -20.57
C PHE A 332 22.71 10.07 -20.90
N ILE A 333 23.30 9.38 -19.92
CA ILE A 333 23.79 8.01 -20.05
C ILE A 333 23.18 7.19 -18.92
N ALA A 334 22.31 6.23 -19.26
CA ALA A 334 21.80 5.27 -18.28
C ALA A 334 22.82 4.15 -18.08
N HIS A 335 23.14 3.89 -16.82
CA HIS A 335 23.91 2.71 -16.42
C HIS A 335 22.92 1.61 -16.04
N VAL A 336 23.00 0.49 -16.74
CA VAL A 336 22.06 -0.63 -16.59
C VAL A 336 22.80 -1.84 -16.03
N LYS A 337 22.27 -2.45 -14.99
CA LYS A 337 22.78 -3.67 -14.39
C LYS A 337 21.73 -4.76 -14.46
N ASN A 338 22.11 -5.93 -14.95
CA ASN A 338 21.32 -7.13 -14.75
C ASN A 338 21.41 -7.57 -13.27
N SER A 339 20.30 -7.51 -12.57
CA SER A 339 20.14 -7.97 -11.18
C SER A 339 19.51 -9.38 -11.12
N GLY A 340 19.19 -9.95 -12.27
CA GLY A 340 18.71 -11.32 -12.43
C GLY A 340 19.86 -12.33 -12.36
N MET A 341 19.52 -13.61 -12.38
CA MET A 341 20.51 -14.69 -12.25
C MET A 341 20.96 -15.25 -13.62
N ASP A 342 20.20 -15.03 -14.69
CA ASP A 342 20.59 -15.37 -16.07
C ASP A 342 21.38 -14.23 -16.72
N THR A 343 22.47 -14.56 -17.43
CA THR A 343 23.24 -13.58 -18.21
C THR A 343 22.38 -12.97 -19.34
N GLN A 344 22.42 -11.64 -19.49
CA GLN A 344 21.78 -10.97 -20.62
C GLN A 344 22.55 -11.32 -21.90
N THR A 345 21.90 -12.06 -22.81
CA THR A 345 22.42 -12.33 -24.15
C THR A 345 21.53 -11.65 -25.19
N GLY A 346 22.14 -10.99 -26.17
CA GLY A 346 21.42 -10.30 -27.26
C GLY A 346 20.95 -8.88 -26.92
N THR A 347 20.07 -8.37 -27.78
CA THR A 347 19.64 -6.97 -27.80
C THR A 347 18.51 -6.70 -26.81
N PHE A 348 18.56 -5.59 -26.06
CA PHE A 348 17.39 -5.08 -25.32
C PHE A 348 16.95 -3.70 -25.82
N ASN A 349 15.63 -3.46 -25.83
CA ASN A 349 15.06 -2.19 -26.26
C ASN A 349 14.94 -1.23 -25.08
N TYR A 350 15.13 0.06 -25.33
CA TYR A 350 14.96 1.13 -24.34
C TYR A 350 14.14 2.28 -24.91
N THR A 351 13.49 3.03 -24.01
CA THR A 351 12.78 4.28 -24.33
C THR A 351 13.09 5.31 -23.26
N TRP A 352 13.40 6.54 -23.69
CA TRP A 352 13.66 7.67 -22.82
C TRP A 352 12.41 8.54 -22.69
N TYR A 353 12.12 8.95 -21.46
CA TYR A 353 11.05 9.88 -21.15
C TYR A 353 11.58 11.04 -20.32
N ILE A 354 11.09 12.25 -20.57
CA ILE A 354 11.27 13.43 -19.71
C ILE A 354 9.88 13.99 -19.45
N ASN A 355 9.47 14.10 -18.17
CA ASN A 355 8.14 14.57 -17.77
C ASN A 355 7.00 13.86 -18.54
N ASP A 356 7.08 12.52 -18.62
CA ASP A 356 6.14 11.64 -19.34
C ASP A 356 6.11 11.81 -20.87
N GLU A 357 6.90 12.71 -21.44
CA GLU A 357 7.07 12.87 -22.89
C GLU A 357 8.18 11.96 -23.42
N LYS A 358 7.88 11.20 -24.49
CA LYS A 358 8.85 10.29 -25.12
C LYS A 358 9.90 11.09 -25.88
N MET A 359 11.15 11.02 -25.43
CA MET A 359 12.28 11.71 -26.08
C MET A 359 12.95 10.88 -27.17
N GLY A 360 12.91 9.55 -27.05
CA GLY A 360 13.56 8.65 -28.00
C GLY A 360 13.46 7.20 -27.60
N SER A 361 13.78 6.30 -28.52
CA SER A 361 13.84 4.85 -28.26
C SER A 361 14.93 4.22 -29.12
N GLY A 362 15.50 3.11 -28.64
CA GLY A 362 16.55 2.40 -29.36
C GLY A 362 16.71 0.98 -28.85
N ALA A 363 17.76 0.32 -29.34
CA ALA A 363 18.12 -1.04 -28.96
C ALA A 363 19.60 -1.08 -28.60
N PHE A 364 19.95 -1.75 -27.50
CA PHE A 364 21.32 -1.93 -27.03
C PHE A 364 21.77 -3.37 -27.31
N GLU A 365 22.85 -3.52 -28.07
CA GLU A 365 23.51 -4.80 -28.33
C GLU A 365 24.76 -4.91 -27.46
N GLY A 366 24.69 -5.70 -26.39
CA GLY A 366 25.84 -5.89 -25.51
C GLY A 366 26.90 -6.80 -26.15
N LYS A 367 28.13 -6.31 -26.29
CA LYS A 367 29.34 -7.15 -26.19
C LYS A 367 29.87 -6.98 -24.76
N GLU A 368 30.10 -8.09 -24.07
CA GLU A 368 30.76 -8.11 -22.76
C GLU A 368 32.02 -7.23 -22.79
N LYS A 369 32.24 -6.46 -21.72
CA LYS A 369 33.52 -5.80 -21.44
C LYS A 369 34.26 -6.59 -20.39
#